data_AF-A0ABD0YD78-F1
#
_entry.id   AF-A0ABD0YD78-F1
#
_cell.length_a   1.000
_cell.length_b   1.000
_cell.length_c   1.000
_cell.angle_alpha   90.00
_cell.angle_beta   90.00
_cell.angle_gamma   90.00
#
_symmetry.space_group_name_H-M   'P 1'
#
loop_
_entity.id
_entity.type
_entity.pdbx_description
1 polymer ?
#
loop_
_entity_poly.entity_id
_entity_poly.type
_entity_poly.pdbx_seq_one_letter_code
_entity_poly.pdbx_strand_id
1 'polypeptide(L)'
;MSRVSMLVVGVTVIFCLVSLSQTAPAPQSCEMLLKPLEMKTVDPLIGKWSGIASSSSQAGARTTVKITVENIKAVISAGTHPNMIKDTIYMKTLGGGCSSYSINMTLEDNKLSWFFIVPASAVFLPTCPDCLTIYQTIDIDGKNYKSLDLFSQRRQLTPDEMFQFKTQVECLGLPSPYSITSEKEHCPDSTEISSGMEETVRQVMTIMETDVAKVLLGITDFIIEKAEEGGKDNGKVFLESLMNWIS
;
A
#
# COMPACT_ATOMS: atom_id res chain seq x y z
N MET A 1 -40.47 -17.62 -60.44
CA MET A 1 -39.14 -17.27 -59.88
C MET A 1 -39.29 -15.99 -59.05
N SER A 2 -39.32 -16.12 -57.72
CA SER A 2 -38.80 -15.11 -56.76
C SER A 2 -39.10 -15.59 -55.32
N ARG A 3 -38.24 -16.45 -54.78
CA ARG A 3 -38.24 -16.86 -53.36
C ARG A 3 -36.80 -17.02 -52.85
N VAL A 4 -35.93 -16.09 -53.21
CA VAL A 4 -34.54 -16.07 -52.72
C VAL A 4 -34.21 -14.80 -51.91
N SER A 5 -35.11 -13.81 -51.86
CA SER A 5 -34.77 -12.49 -51.32
C SER A 5 -35.20 -12.20 -49.87
N MET A 6 -35.58 -13.22 -49.07
CA MET A 6 -36.11 -12.99 -47.71
C MET A 6 -35.42 -13.81 -46.60
N LEU A 7 -34.32 -14.50 -46.91
CA LEU A 7 -33.50 -15.21 -45.91
C LEU A 7 -32.13 -14.57 -45.65
N VAL A 8 -31.76 -13.53 -46.42
CA VAL A 8 -30.45 -12.88 -46.30
C VAL A 8 -30.43 -11.74 -45.27
N VAL A 9 -31.60 -11.20 -44.88
CA VAL A 9 -31.70 -10.04 -43.98
C VAL A 9 -31.85 -10.43 -42.50
N GLY A 10 -32.20 -11.69 -42.20
CA GLY A 10 -32.36 -12.18 -40.82
C GLY A 10 -31.08 -12.64 -40.14
N VAL A 11 -30.01 -12.89 -40.89
CA VAL A 11 -28.74 -13.44 -40.35
C VAL A 11 -27.70 -12.34 -40.09
N THR A 12 -27.84 -11.16 -40.69
CA THR A 12 -26.88 -10.05 -40.56
C THR A 12 -27.08 -9.20 -39.31
N VAL A 13 -28.23 -9.26 -38.63
CA VAL A 13 -28.48 -8.47 -37.40
C VAL A 13 -28.06 -9.21 -36.13
N ILE A 14 -27.87 -10.52 -36.16
CA ILE A 14 -27.47 -11.32 -34.99
C ILE A 14 -25.94 -11.28 -34.76
N PHE A 15 -25.16 -10.87 -35.75
CA PHE A 15 -23.70 -10.78 -35.63
C PHE A 15 -23.17 -9.46 -35.01
N CYS A 16 -24.06 -8.55 -34.60
CA CYS A 16 -23.67 -7.30 -33.93
C CYS A 16 -23.85 -7.33 -32.40
N LEU A 17 -24.18 -8.47 -31.80
CA LEU A 17 -24.25 -8.65 -30.33
C LEU A 17 -23.17 -9.60 -29.80
N VAL A 18 -22.06 -9.75 -30.52
CA VAL A 18 -20.90 -10.50 -30.07
C VAL A 18 -19.81 -9.51 -29.68
N SER A 19 -19.70 -9.32 -28.37
CA SER A 19 -18.44 -9.05 -27.68
C SER A 19 -17.84 -7.64 -27.78
N LEU A 20 -18.47 -6.67 -27.10
CA LEU A 20 -17.71 -5.79 -26.21
C LEU A 20 -17.64 -6.42 -24.80
N SER A 21 -17.20 -7.67 -24.72
CA SER A 21 -16.51 -8.11 -23.53
C SER A 21 -15.20 -7.32 -23.55
N GLN A 22 -15.10 -6.30 -22.70
CA GLN A 22 -13.82 -5.70 -22.35
C GLN A 22 -12.87 -6.87 -22.15
N THR A 23 -11.85 -6.97 -22.99
CA THR A 23 -10.69 -7.80 -22.71
C THR A 23 -10.10 -7.25 -21.42
N ALA A 24 -10.61 -7.75 -20.28
CA ALA A 24 -9.86 -7.70 -19.05
C ALA A 24 -8.49 -8.28 -19.41
N PRO A 25 -7.39 -7.59 -19.07
CA PRO A 25 -6.06 -8.16 -19.23
C PRO A 25 -6.09 -9.59 -18.69
N ALA A 26 -5.57 -10.56 -19.47
CA ALA A 26 -5.47 -11.94 -19.00
C ALA A 26 -4.93 -11.92 -17.57
N PRO A 27 -5.50 -12.69 -16.62
CA PRO A 27 -5.04 -12.68 -15.25
C PRO A 27 -3.54 -12.92 -15.27
N GLN A 28 -2.76 -11.88 -14.97
CA GLN A 28 -1.31 -12.04 -14.88
C GLN A 28 -1.12 -13.05 -13.77
N SER A 29 -0.47 -14.16 -14.07
CA SER A 29 -0.26 -15.20 -13.08
C SER A 29 0.45 -14.58 -11.87
N CYS A 30 0.14 -15.07 -10.66
CA CYS A 30 0.82 -14.60 -9.45
C CYS A 30 2.36 -14.67 -9.59
N GLU A 31 2.86 -15.65 -10.33
CA GLU A 31 4.29 -15.76 -10.64
C GLU A 31 4.84 -14.51 -11.35
N MET A 32 4.12 -13.96 -12.32
CA MET A 32 4.54 -12.74 -13.03
C MET A 32 4.42 -11.50 -12.15
N LEU A 33 3.32 -11.39 -11.40
CA LEU A 33 3.03 -10.23 -10.54
C LEU A 33 3.93 -10.14 -9.31
N LEU A 34 4.48 -11.27 -8.86
CA LEU A 34 5.34 -11.37 -7.68
C LEU A 34 6.82 -11.51 -8.04
N LYS A 35 7.18 -11.56 -9.32
CA LYS A 35 8.58 -11.58 -9.75
C LYS A 35 9.25 -10.25 -9.40
N PRO A 36 10.28 -10.20 -8.54
CA PRO A 36 10.96 -8.96 -8.21
C PRO A 36 11.51 -8.25 -9.45
N LEU A 37 11.39 -6.93 -9.48
CA LEU A 37 12.04 -6.08 -10.47
C LEU A 37 13.56 -6.13 -10.26
N GLU A 38 14.32 -6.24 -11.34
CA GLU A 38 15.79 -6.22 -11.30
C GLU A 38 16.31 -4.79 -11.14
N MET A 39 16.80 -4.46 -9.95
CA MET A 39 17.37 -3.16 -9.62
C MET A 39 18.89 -3.23 -9.52
N LYS A 40 19.57 -2.61 -10.49
CA LYS A 40 21.04 -2.50 -10.51
C LYS A 40 21.56 -1.25 -9.83
N THR A 41 20.75 -0.18 -9.81
CA THR A 41 21.06 1.10 -9.19
C THR A 41 19.85 1.61 -8.42
N VAL A 42 20.08 2.60 -7.58
CA VAL A 42 19.02 3.24 -6.78
C VAL A 42 18.30 4.37 -7.52
N ASP A 43 18.80 4.78 -8.70
CA ASP A 43 18.28 5.92 -9.45
C ASP A 43 16.76 5.87 -9.72
N PRO A 44 16.16 4.70 -10.06
CA PRO A 44 14.71 4.62 -10.27
C PRO A 44 13.86 4.91 -9.02
N LEU A 45 14.46 4.85 -7.83
CA LEU A 45 13.78 5.10 -6.57
C LEU A 45 13.76 6.58 -6.19
N ILE A 46 14.72 7.36 -6.71
CA ILE A 46 14.92 8.75 -6.32
C ILE A 46 13.70 9.58 -6.74
N GLY A 47 13.11 10.29 -5.78
CA GLY A 47 11.94 11.10 -6.06
C GLY A 47 11.05 11.34 -4.85
N LYS A 48 9.87 11.90 -5.13
CA LYS A 48 8.82 12.14 -4.14
C LYS A 48 7.65 11.20 -4.43
N TRP A 49 7.17 10.56 -3.39
CA TRP A 49 6.21 9.47 -3.48
C TRP A 49 5.11 9.63 -2.44
N SER A 50 3.86 9.56 -2.85
CA SER A 50 2.69 9.59 -1.98
C SER A 50 2.25 8.16 -1.65
N GLY A 51 2.02 7.87 -0.37
CA GLY A 51 1.53 6.56 0.07
C GLY A 51 0.06 6.37 -0.32
N ILE A 52 -0.22 5.38 -1.18
CA ILE A 52 -1.55 5.14 -1.76
C ILE A 52 -2.32 4.12 -0.95
N ALA A 53 -1.74 2.94 -0.76
CA ALA A 53 -2.37 1.82 -0.10
C ALA A 53 -1.32 0.89 0.52
N SER A 54 -1.75 0.09 1.49
CA SER A 54 -0.90 -0.86 2.18
C SER A 54 -1.68 -2.10 2.59
N SER A 55 -1.00 -3.22 2.70
CA SER A 55 -1.47 -4.41 3.38
C SER A 55 -0.34 -4.99 4.22
N SER A 56 -0.63 -5.47 5.42
CA SER A 56 0.37 -5.99 6.35
C SER A 56 -0.15 -7.21 7.08
N SER A 57 0.72 -8.20 7.29
CA SER A 57 0.44 -9.38 8.11
C SER A 57 0.56 -9.11 9.61
N GLN A 58 0.99 -7.91 10.01
CA GLN A 58 1.08 -7.52 11.41
C GLN A 58 -0.28 -7.08 11.93
N ALA A 59 -0.77 -7.74 12.98
CA ALA A 59 -2.02 -7.37 13.63
C ALA A 59 -1.97 -5.93 14.14
N GLY A 60 -3.00 -5.15 13.84
CA GLY A 60 -3.13 -3.75 14.21
C GLY A 60 -2.48 -2.76 13.26
N ALA A 61 -1.79 -3.20 12.21
CA ALA A 61 -1.19 -2.29 11.24
C ALA A 61 -2.27 -1.44 10.55
N ARG A 62 -3.37 -2.06 10.11
CA ARG A 62 -4.53 -1.35 9.52
C ARG A 62 -5.12 -0.37 10.52
N THR A 63 -5.45 -0.84 11.73
CA THR A 63 -6.03 -0.02 12.80
C THR A 63 -5.16 1.18 13.08
N THR A 64 -3.87 0.97 13.32
CA THR A 64 -2.90 2.03 13.64
C THR A 64 -2.88 3.08 12.55
N VAL A 65 -2.74 2.69 11.28
CA VAL A 65 -2.73 3.64 10.16
C VAL A 65 -4.06 4.38 10.09
N LYS A 66 -5.19 3.69 10.18
CA LYS A 66 -6.52 4.29 10.01
C LYS A 66 -6.93 5.26 11.10
N ILE A 67 -6.42 5.11 12.33
CA ILE A 67 -6.77 5.99 13.45
C ILE A 67 -5.72 7.07 13.73
N THR A 68 -4.54 6.99 13.10
CA THR A 68 -3.46 7.95 13.36
C THR A 68 -3.00 8.72 12.12
N VAL A 69 -3.10 8.15 10.92
CA VAL A 69 -2.47 8.69 9.71
C VAL A 69 -3.52 9.22 8.73
N GLU A 70 -3.27 10.42 8.23
CA GLU A 70 -4.07 11.09 7.21
C GLU A 70 -3.46 11.01 5.81
N ASN A 71 -2.13 11.13 5.72
CA ASN A 71 -1.35 10.89 4.51
C ASN A 71 0.12 10.63 4.85
N ILE A 72 0.81 10.02 3.89
CA ILE A 72 2.24 9.74 3.94
C ILE A 72 2.88 10.25 2.66
N LYS A 73 4.02 10.92 2.79
CA LYS A 73 4.89 11.30 1.68
C LYS A 73 6.31 10.81 1.97
N ALA A 74 6.87 10.01 1.08
CA ALA A 74 8.27 9.61 1.10
C ALA A 74 9.08 10.49 0.14
N VAL A 75 10.26 10.91 0.56
CA VAL A 75 11.23 11.64 -0.26
C VAL A 75 12.51 10.84 -0.24
N ILE A 76 12.77 10.14 -1.34
CA ILE A 76 13.91 9.26 -1.51
C ILE A 76 15.00 10.03 -2.24
N SER A 77 16.18 10.05 -1.64
CA SER A 77 17.37 10.76 -2.13
C SER A 77 18.59 9.85 -2.12
N ALA A 78 19.60 10.19 -2.93
CA ALA A 78 20.86 9.46 -2.93
C ALA A 78 21.51 9.51 -1.54
N GLY A 79 22.02 8.37 -1.09
CA GLY A 79 22.74 8.24 0.15
C GLY A 79 24.20 8.66 0.02
N THR A 80 24.99 8.31 1.03
CA THR A 80 26.44 8.61 1.07
C THR A 80 27.27 7.76 0.10
N HIS A 81 26.75 6.59 -0.30
CA HIS A 81 27.39 5.67 -1.24
C HIS A 81 26.44 5.37 -2.42
N PRO A 82 26.96 4.94 -3.59
CA PRO A 82 26.16 4.75 -4.81
C PRO A 82 24.99 3.77 -4.68
N ASN A 83 25.09 2.79 -3.78
CA ASN A 83 24.04 1.79 -3.52
C ASN A 83 23.18 2.12 -2.30
N MET A 84 23.35 3.31 -1.71
CA MET A 84 22.57 3.75 -0.56
C MET A 84 21.54 4.80 -0.97
N ILE A 85 20.40 4.77 -0.29
CA ILE A 85 19.41 5.84 -0.33
C ILE A 85 19.13 6.34 1.08
N LYS A 86 18.73 7.61 1.16
CA LYS A 86 18.09 8.17 2.32
C LYS A 86 16.63 8.40 1.98
N ASP A 87 15.74 7.69 2.65
CA ASP A 87 14.30 7.90 2.59
C ASP A 87 13.88 8.78 3.76
N THR A 88 13.20 9.89 3.46
CA THR A 88 12.59 10.77 4.47
C THR A 88 11.09 10.68 4.36
N ILE A 89 10.49 10.14 5.41
CA ILE A 89 9.06 9.86 5.49
C ILE A 89 8.41 10.99 6.29
N TYR A 90 7.45 11.66 5.66
CA TYR A 90 6.62 12.68 6.24
C TYR A 90 5.23 12.10 6.48
N MET A 91 4.76 12.20 7.72
CA MET A 91 3.48 11.67 8.14
C MET A 91 2.61 12.81 8.63
N LYS A 92 1.41 12.90 8.06
CA LYS A 92 0.37 13.78 8.56
C LYS A 92 -0.58 12.99 9.44
N THR A 93 -0.83 13.46 10.65
CA THR A 93 -1.69 12.78 11.59
C THR A 93 -3.15 13.19 11.43
N LEU A 94 -4.07 12.32 11.85
CA LEU A 94 -5.46 12.70 12.06
C LEU A 94 -5.50 13.75 13.19
N GLY A 95 -5.88 14.98 12.85
CA GLY A 95 -5.73 16.16 13.72
C GLY A 95 -4.82 17.24 13.11
N GLY A 96 -4.17 16.95 11.98
CA GLY A 96 -3.42 17.92 11.20
C GLY A 96 -1.97 18.13 11.65
N GLY A 97 -1.50 17.35 12.62
CA GLY A 97 -0.10 17.34 13.02
C GLY A 97 0.81 16.80 11.91
N CYS A 98 2.06 17.25 11.89
CA CYS A 98 3.06 16.80 10.95
C CYS A 98 4.30 16.32 11.70
N SER A 99 4.78 15.14 11.32
CA SER A 99 6.04 14.58 11.80
C SER A 99 6.84 14.06 10.62
N SER A 100 8.16 13.98 10.79
CA SER A 100 9.01 13.34 9.81
C SER A 100 10.11 12.53 10.47
N TYR A 101 10.60 11.52 9.75
CA TYR A 101 11.78 10.76 10.13
C TYR A 101 12.53 10.33 8.87
N SER A 102 13.81 9.99 9.02
CA SER A 102 14.63 9.51 7.90
C SER A 102 15.27 8.18 8.23
N ILE A 103 15.38 7.33 7.22
CA ILE A 103 16.06 6.04 7.29
C ILE A 103 17.05 5.93 6.13
N ASN A 104 18.21 5.36 6.43
CA ASN A 104 19.19 4.99 5.41
C ASN A 104 18.95 3.54 5.02
N MET A 105 18.89 3.28 3.72
CA MET A 105 18.74 1.93 3.17
C MET A 105 19.89 1.63 2.22
N THR A 106 20.26 0.37 2.14
CA THR A 106 21.32 -0.13 1.26
C THR A 106 20.72 -1.14 0.29
N LEU A 107 21.02 -0.98 -1.00
CA LEU A 107 20.70 -1.93 -2.05
C LEU A 107 21.86 -2.91 -2.24
N GLU A 108 21.57 -4.19 -2.09
CA GLU A 108 22.50 -5.30 -2.32
C GLU A 108 21.73 -6.48 -2.91
N ASP A 109 22.25 -7.09 -3.98
CA ASP A 109 21.62 -8.25 -4.64
C ASP A 109 20.12 -8.08 -4.92
N ASN A 110 19.74 -6.93 -5.48
CA ASN A 110 18.35 -6.58 -5.81
C ASN A 110 17.39 -6.49 -4.60
N LYS A 111 17.95 -6.32 -3.40
CA LYS A 111 17.22 -6.23 -2.14
C LYS A 111 17.64 -4.98 -1.38
N LEU A 112 16.66 -4.17 -0.99
CA LEU A 112 16.91 -3.10 -0.03
C LEU A 112 16.91 -3.67 1.37
N SER A 113 17.86 -3.22 2.19
CA SER A 113 17.91 -3.56 3.61
C SER A 113 18.17 -2.30 4.43
N TRP A 114 17.55 -2.23 5.61
CA TRP A 114 17.75 -1.14 6.54
C TRP A 114 17.55 -1.61 7.98
N PHE A 115 18.01 -0.77 8.90
CA PHE A 115 17.75 -0.91 10.31
C PHE A 115 17.24 0.43 10.82
N PHE A 116 16.02 0.46 11.35
CA PHE A 116 15.48 1.64 12.04
C PHE A 116 15.36 1.32 13.54
N ILE A 117 14.46 0.41 13.87
CA ILE A 117 14.28 -0.14 15.22
C ILE A 117 14.56 -1.64 15.24
N VAL A 118 14.19 -2.27 14.13
CA VAL A 118 14.32 -3.68 13.83
C VAL A 118 14.89 -3.86 12.42
N PRO A 119 15.52 -5.00 12.12
CA PRO A 119 15.96 -5.32 10.77
C PRO A 119 14.76 -5.41 9.83
N ALA A 120 14.87 -4.78 8.67
CA ALA A 120 13.87 -4.87 7.64
C ALA A 120 14.52 -4.92 6.25
N SER A 121 13.78 -5.49 5.31
CA SER A 121 14.23 -5.58 3.94
C SER A 121 13.07 -5.56 2.96
N ALA A 122 13.35 -5.20 1.72
CA ALA A 122 12.35 -5.07 0.68
C ALA A 122 12.85 -5.49 -0.69
N VAL A 123 11.90 -5.93 -1.51
CA VAL A 123 12.04 -6.05 -2.95
C VAL A 123 10.93 -5.26 -3.63
N PHE A 124 11.17 -4.87 -4.88
CA PHE A 124 10.18 -4.12 -5.66
C PHE A 124 9.43 -5.05 -6.59
N LEU A 125 8.11 -4.92 -6.64
CA LEU A 125 7.27 -5.73 -7.52
C LEU A 125 6.79 -4.91 -8.72
N PRO A 126 6.44 -5.57 -9.85
CA PRO A 126 5.89 -4.93 -11.03
C PRO A 126 4.66 -4.08 -10.70
N THR A 127 4.61 -2.87 -11.25
CA THR A 127 3.58 -1.88 -10.96
C THR A 127 3.45 -0.87 -12.11
N CYS A 128 2.73 0.22 -11.89
CA CYS A 128 2.58 1.30 -12.86
C CYS A 128 3.91 2.09 -13.06
N PRO A 129 4.11 2.79 -14.20
CA PRO A 129 5.38 3.46 -14.52
C PRO A 129 5.83 4.52 -13.51
N ASP A 130 4.89 5.14 -12.80
CA ASP A 130 5.12 6.16 -11.78
C ASP A 130 4.59 5.71 -10.40
N CYS A 131 4.64 4.40 -10.16
CA CYS A 131 4.37 3.76 -8.88
C CYS A 131 5.62 3.08 -8.32
N LEU A 132 5.66 2.93 -7.00
CA LEU A 132 6.55 1.99 -6.31
C LEU A 132 5.70 1.01 -5.52
N THR A 133 5.77 -0.27 -5.88
CA THR A 133 5.18 -1.35 -5.09
C THR A 133 6.31 -2.06 -4.36
N ILE A 134 6.27 -1.96 -3.04
CA ILE A 134 7.35 -2.37 -2.15
C ILE A 134 6.85 -3.56 -1.33
N TYR A 135 7.44 -4.73 -1.54
CA TYR A 135 7.16 -5.90 -0.72
C TYR A 135 8.23 -6.02 0.36
N GLN A 136 7.84 -5.82 1.61
CA GLN A 136 8.74 -5.70 2.74
C GLN A 136 8.63 -6.89 3.69
N THR A 137 9.73 -7.20 4.36
CA THR A 137 9.80 -8.14 5.48
C THR A 137 10.47 -7.44 6.66
N ILE A 138 9.83 -7.48 7.83
CA ILE A 138 10.26 -6.85 9.07
C ILE A 138 10.42 -7.93 10.12
N ASP A 139 11.59 -8.00 10.76
CA ASP A 139 11.88 -8.99 11.81
C ASP A 139 11.69 -8.36 13.19
N ILE A 140 10.62 -8.74 13.89
CA ILE A 140 10.32 -8.28 15.25
C ILE A 140 10.48 -9.49 16.19
N ASP A 141 11.51 -9.48 17.02
CA ASP A 141 11.82 -10.53 17.99
C ASP A 141 11.84 -11.95 17.38
N GLY A 142 12.39 -12.09 16.18
CA GLY A 142 12.49 -13.36 15.45
C GLY A 142 11.23 -13.74 14.67
N LYS A 143 10.19 -12.90 14.68
CA LYS A 143 8.98 -13.08 13.86
C LYS A 143 9.04 -12.19 12.63
N ASN A 144 8.87 -12.81 11.47
CA ASN A 144 8.86 -12.11 10.19
C ASN A 144 7.44 -11.67 9.84
N TYR A 145 7.20 -10.37 9.85
CA TYR A 145 6.00 -9.75 9.32
C TYR A 145 6.24 -9.29 7.88
N LYS A 146 5.20 -9.34 7.06
CA LYS A 146 5.24 -8.99 5.65
C LYS A 146 4.27 -7.85 5.37
N SER A 147 4.68 -6.88 4.56
CA SER A 147 3.79 -5.86 4.04
C SER A 147 3.96 -5.69 2.54
N LEU A 148 2.90 -5.24 1.88
CA LEU A 148 2.93 -4.76 0.52
C LEU A 148 2.41 -3.33 0.51
N ASP A 149 3.29 -2.39 0.16
CA ASP A 149 3.02 -0.96 0.18
C ASP A 149 3.06 -0.39 -1.23
N LEU A 150 2.05 0.41 -1.58
CA LEU A 150 1.94 1.08 -2.86
C LEU A 150 2.11 2.58 -2.69
N PHE A 151 3.11 3.12 -3.37
CA PHE A 151 3.34 4.55 -3.49
C PHE A 151 3.20 4.99 -4.95
N SER A 152 2.90 6.27 -5.18
CA SER A 152 2.86 6.86 -6.51
C SER A 152 3.32 8.32 -6.50
N GLN A 153 3.82 8.80 -7.63
CA GLN A 153 4.07 10.22 -7.85
C GLN A 153 2.77 11.01 -8.02
N ARG A 154 1.67 10.33 -8.37
CA ARG A 154 0.31 10.85 -8.45
C ARG A 154 -0.45 10.59 -7.15
N ARG A 155 -1.51 11.38 -6.92
CA ARG A 155 -2.41 11.18 -5.76
C ARG A 155 -3.52 10.15 -6.01
N GLN A 156 -3.83 9.87 -7.27
CA GLN A 156 -4.90 8.95 -7.65
C GLN A 156 -4.41 8.02 -8.74
N LEU A 157 -4.71 6.75 -8.54
CA LEU A 157 -4.44 5.67 -9.48
C LEU A 157 -5.71 5.30 -10.21
N THR A 158 -5.54 4.75 -11.41
CA THR A 158 -6.63 4.17 -12.18
C THR A 158 -7.17 2.91 -11.51
N PRO A 159 -8.41 2.50 -11.81
CA PRO A 159 -8.96 1.26 -11.28
C PRO A 159 -8.11 0.03 -11.61
N ASP A 160 -7.50 -0.03 -12.79
CA ASP A 160 -6.67 -1.15 -13.22
C ASP A 160 -5.36 -1.25 -12.43
N GLU A 161 -4.71 -0.11 -12.17
CA GLU A 161 -3.50 -0.05 -11.33
C GLU A 161 -3.80 -0.52 -9.90
N MET A 162 -4.94 -0.09 -9.35
CA MET A 162 -5.38 -0.53 -8.03
C MET A 162 -5.79 -2.01 -8.02
N PHE A 163 -6.37 -2.51 -9.11
CA PHE A 163 -6.72 -3.92 -9.26
C PHE A 163 -5.47 -4.79 -9.26
N GLN A 164 -4.43 -4.43 -10.02
CA GLN A 164 -3.15 -5.14 -10.02
C GLN A 164 -2.55 -5.24 -8.62
N PHE A 165 -2.54 -4.13 -7.86
CA PHE A 165 -2.06 -4.14 -6.47
C PHE A 165 -2.87 -5.08 -5.58
N LYS A 166 -4.20 -5.07 -5.68
CA LYS A 166 -5.06 -6.00 -4.93
C LYS A 166 -4.77 -7.45 -5.28
N THR A 167 -4.56 -7.76 -6.57
CA THR A 167 -4.17 -9.10 -7.00
C THR A 167 -2.82 -9.51 -6.42
N GLN A 168 -1.83 -8.60 -6.34
CA GLN A 168 -0.55 -8.89 -5.67
C GLN A 168 -0.74 -9.21 -4.18
N VAL A 169 -1.57 -8.45 -3.47
CA VAL A 169 -1.94 -8.71 -2.07
C VAL A 169 -2.54 -10.11 -1.91
N GLU A 170 -3.50 -10.48 -2.76
CA GLU A 170 -4.13 -11.81 -2.76
C GLU A 170 -3.12 -12.92 -3.06
N CYS A 171 -2.26 -12.75 -4.07
CA CYS A 171 -1.22 -13.70 -4.42
C CYS A 171 -0.21 -13.94 -3.28
N LEU A 172 0.04 -12.93 -2.44
CA LEU A 172 0.92 -13.02 -1.27
C LEU A 172 0.22 -13.61 -0.04
N GLY A 173 -1.10 -13.80 -0.08
CA GLY A 173 -1.89 -14.23 1.07
C GLY A 173 -1.92 -13.20 2.21
N LEU A 174 -1.76 -11.91 1.88
CA LEU A 174 -1.84 -10.82 2.85
C LEU A 174 -3.31 -10.43 3.10
N PRO A 175 -3.63 -9.78 4.23
CA PRO A 175 -4.97 -9.25 4.47
C PRO A 175 -5.42 -8.28 3.38
N SER A 176 -6.72 -8.00 3.31
CA SER A 176 -7.24 -6.99 2.38
C SER A 176 -6.48 -5.66 2.53
N PRO A 177 -6.19 -4.92 1.45
CA PRO A 177 -5.45 -3.67 1.57
C PRO A 177 -6.32 -2.54 2.09
N TYR A 178 -5.69 -1.56 2.73
CA TYR A 178 -6.31 -0.32 3.18
C TYR A 178 -5.69 0.89 2.49
N SER A 179 -6.50 1.93 2.25
CA SER A 179 -6.01 3.19 1.67
C SER A 179 -5.27 4.03 2.70
N ILE A 180 -4.13 4.60 2.30
CA ILE A 180 -3.34 5.58 3.06
C ILE A 180 -3.66 7.00 2.60
N THR A 181 -3.86 7.21 1.30
CA THR A 181 -4.09 8.57 0.77
C THR A 181 -5.46 9.10 1.22
N SER A 182 -5.46 10.31 1.77
CA SER A 182 -6.61 11.21 1.73
C SER A 182 -6.35 12.36 0.75
N GLU A 183 -7.40 12.98 0.24
CA GLU A 183 -7.30 14.12 -0.70
C GLU A 183 -6.67 15.39 -0.07
N LYS A 184 -6.27 15.33 1.20
CA LYS A 184 -5.69 16.44 1.95
C LYS A 184 -4.22 16.67 1.57
N GLU A 185 -3.76 17.89 1.78
CA GLU A 185 -2.38 18.26 1.50
C GLU A 185 -1.38 17.53 2.40
N HIS A 186 -0.24 17.15 1.82
CA HIS A 186 0.89 16.54 2.52
C HIS A 186 1.57 17.55 3.45
N CYS A 187 2.34 17.03 4.42
CA CYS A 187 3.20 17.87 5.23
C CYS A 187 4.25 18.62 4.39
N PRO A 188 4.70 19.81 4.83
CA PRO A 188 5.79 20.54 4.18
C PRO A 188 7.10 19.75 4.12
N ASP A 189 7.93 19.98 3.11
CA ASP A 189 9.28 19.40 3.04
C ASP A 189 10.19 19.93 4.17
N SER A 190 9.85 21.09 4.74
CA SER A 190 10.56 21.73 5.85
C SER A 190 10.20 21.18 7.23
N THR A 191 9.30 20.20 7.34
CA THR A 191 9.01 19.56 8.62
C THR A 191 10.29 18.94 9.18
N GLU A 192 10.67 19.34 10.40
CA GLU A 192 11.88 18.84 11.03
C GLU A 192 11.77 17.34 11.34
N ILE A 193 12.94 16.67 11.30
CA ILE A 193 13.06 15.26 11.68
C ILE A 193 12.81 15.16 13.19
N SER A 194 11.81 14.38 13.57
CA SER A 194 11.46 14.18 14.97
C SER A 194 12.47 13.25 15.63
N SER A 195 13.22 13.77 16.61
CA SER A 195 14.20 12.99 17.38
C SER A 195 13.59 11.95 18.31
N GLY A 196 12.27 12.00 18.57
CA GLY A 196 11.54 11.05 19.41
C GLY A 196 10.76 9.98 18.65
N MET A 197 10.81 9.99 17.31
CA MET A 197 10.00 9.08 16.49
C MET A 197 10.42 7.62 16.69
N GLU A 198 11.72 7.33 16.76
CA GLU A 198 12.23 5.98 16.97
C GLU A 198 11.70 5.36 18.27
N GLU A 199 11.77 6.08 19.37
CA GLU A 199 11.28 5.62 20.67
C GLU A 199 9.76 5.43 20.66
N THR A 200 9.03 6.37 20.05
CA THR A 200 7.57 6.27 19.91
C THR A 200 7.17 5.03 19.12
N VAL A 201 7.80 4.80 17.96
CA VAL A 201 7.52 3.63 17.13
C VAL A 201 7.94 2.35 17.84
N ARG A 202 9.04 2.34 18.59
CA ARG A 202 9.47 1.20 19.41
C ARG A 202 8.44 0.83 20.47
N GLN A 203 7.90 1.82 21.17
CA GLN A 203 6.86 1.61 22.18
C GLN A 203 5.59 1.04 21.56
N VAL A 204 5.14 1.63 20.44
CA VAL A 204 3.96 1.14 19.70
C VAL A 204 4.17 -0.30 19.22
N MET A 205 5.32 -0.61 18.60
CA MET A 205 5.66 -1.97 18.18
C MET A 205 5.64 -2.95 19.35
N THR A 206 6.27 -2.60 20.47
CA THR A 206 6.27 -3.45 21.68
C THR A 206 4.85 -3.73 22.18
N ILE A 207 3.99 -2.72 22.21
CA ILE A 207 2.59 -2.88 22.63
C ILE A 207 1.86 -3.81 21.68
N MET A 208 1.99 -3.60 20.36
CA MET A 208 1.39 -4.45 19.33
C MET A 208 1.85 -5.90 19.40
N GLU A 209 3.03 -6.17 19.97
CA GLU A 209 3.55 -7.52 20.12
C GLU A 209 2.97 -8.30 21.30
N THR A 210 2.32 -7.63 22.26
CA THR A 210 1.68 -8.31 23.41
C THR A 210 0.47 -9.13 22.99
N ASP A 211 0.27 -10.32 23.57
CA ASP A 211 -0.81 -11.25 23.15
C ASP A 211 -2.20 -10.62 23.25
N VAL A 212 -2.44 -9.86 24.33
CA VAL A 212 -3.72 -9.14 24.54
C VAL A 212 -3.94 -8.09 23.45
N ALA A 213 -2.91 -7.29 23.15
CA ALA A 213 -3.02 -6.29 22.10
C ALA A 213 -3.21 -6.92 20.73
N LYS A 214 -2.51 -8.01 20.39
CA LYS A 214 -2.69 -8.71 19.11
C LYS A 214 -4.12 -9.17 18.89
N VAL A 215 -4.74 -9.76 19.90
CA VAL A 215 -6.13 -10.22 19.81
C VAL A 215 -7.06 -9.03 19.61
N LEU A 216 -6.93 -7.98 20.43
CA LEU A 216 -7.77 -6.79 20.32
C LEU A 216 -7.58 -6.08 18.98
N LEU A 217 -6.34 -5.89 18.56
CA LEU A 217 -5.97 -5.22 17.31
C LEU A 217 -6.37 -6.02 16.07
N GLY A 218 -6.29 -7.35 16.13
CA GLY A 218 -6.79 -8.23 15.06
C GLY A 218 -8.32 -8.12 14.92
N ILE A 219 -9.04 -8.03 16.04
CA ILE A 219 -10.49 -7.80 16.02
C ILE A 219 -10.80 -6.41 15.44
N THR A 220 -10.09 -5.36 15.85
CA THR A 220 -10.34 -4.01 15.31
C THR A 220 -10.00 -3.92 13.83
N ASP A 221 -8.91 -4.55 13.37
CA ASP A 221 -8.57 -4.64 11.95
C ASP A 221 -9.72 -5.26 11.14
N PHE A 222 -10.25 -6.40 11.61
CA PHE A 222 -11.38 -7.07 10.97
C PHE A 222 -12.62 -6.18 10.91
N ILE A 223 -12.95 -5.49 12.01
CA ILE A 223 -14.13 -4.63 12.03
C ILE A 223 -13.96 -3.43 11.08
N ILE A 224 -12.78 -2.79 11.07
CA ILE A 224 -12.49 -1.68 10.16
C ILE A 224 -12.61 -2.15 8.71
N GLU A 225 -12.06 -3.32 8.39
CA GLU A 225 -12.18 -3.92 7.06
C GLU A 225 -13.63 -4.09 6.63
N LYS A 226 -14.47 -4.70 7.47
CA LYS A 226 -15.89 -4.89 7.16
C LYS A 226 -16.64 -3.57 7.01
N ALA A 227 -16.26 -2.55 7.78
CA ALA A 227 -16.88 -1.24 7.69
C ALA A 227 -16.50 -0.51 6.39
N GLU A 228 -15.28 -0.71 5.87
CA GLU A 228 -14.85 -0.18 4.57
C GLU A 228 -15.56 -0.88 3.40
N GLU A 229 -15.77 -2.20 3.48
CA GLU A 229 -16.55 -2.96 2.50
C GLU A 229 -18.03 -2.56 2.49
N GLY A 230 -18.59 -2.22 3.66
CA GLY A 230 -19.99 -1.82 3.85
C GLY A 230 -20.33 -0.39 3.41
N GLY A 231 -19.38 0.38 2.88
CA GLY A 231 -19.57 1.75 2.38
C GLY A 231 -19.13 2.86 3.34
N LYS A 232 -18.69 3.98 2.75
CA LYS A 232 -17.95 5.10 3.37
C LYS A 232 -18.61 5.74 4.61
N ASP A 233 -19.94 5.68 4.72
CA ASP A 233 -20.69 6.27 5.85
C ASP A 233 -20.64 5.39 7.11
N ASN A 234 -20.64 4.06 6.98
CA ASN A 234 -20.68 3.16 8.15
C ASN A 234 -19.30 3.05 8.84
N GLY A 235 -18.21 3.07 8.06
CA GLY A 235 -16.84 3.04 8.60
C GLY A 235 -16.44 4.29 9.37
N LYS A 236 -16.86 5.47 8.91
CA LYS A 236 -16.57 6.73 9.61
C LYS A 236 -17.32 6.82 10.93
N VAL A 237 -18.61 6.47 10.95
CA VAL A 237 -19.44 6.44 12.17
C VAL A 237 -18.89 5.44 13.18
N PHE A 238 -18.45 4.26 12.73
CA PHE A 238 -17.85 3.27 13.63
C PHE A 238 -16.52 3.76 14.23
N LEU A 239 -15.62 4.34 13.43
CA LEU A 239 -14.34 4.88 13.93
C LEU A 239 -14.53 6.03 14.91
N GLU A 240 -15.46 6.95 14.63
CA GLU A 240 -15.82 8.03 15.55
C GLU A 240 -16.40 7.47 16.86
N SER A 241 -17.22 6.42 16.79
CA SER A 241 -17.78 5.76 17.97
C SER A 241 -16.73 4.98 18.78
N LEU A 242 -15.72 4.40 18.14
CA LEU A 242 -14.61 3.71 18.80
C LEU A 242 -13.68 4.70 19.50
N MET A 243 -13.36 5.83 18.86
CA MET A 243 -12.57 6.91 19.43
C MET A 243 -13.25 7.53 20.67
N ASN A 244 -14.57 7.69 20.63
CA ASN A 244 -15.36 8.16 21.78
C ASN A 244 -15.46 7.13 22.92
N TRP A 245 -15.26 5.84 22.65
CA TRP A 245 -15.27 4.80 23.69
C TRP A 245 -13.92 4.71 24.42
N ILE A 246 -12.85 5.19 23.80
CA ILE A 246 -11.48 5.15 24.33
C ILE A 246 -11.14 6.43 25.12
N SER A 247 -11.87 7.54 24.93
CA SER A 247 -11.74 8.79 25.71
C SER A 247 -12.54 8.78 27.01
#